data_AF-A0A3D2IKE2-F1
#
_entry.id   AF-A0A3D2IKE2-F1
#
_cell.length_a   1.000
_cell.length_b   1.000
_cell.length_c   1.000
_cell.angle_alpha   90.00
_cell.angle_beta   90.00
_cell.angle_gamma   90.00
#
_symmetry.space_group_name_H-M   'P 1'
#
loop_
_entity.id
_entity.type
_entity.pdbx_description
1 polymer ?
#
loop_
_entity_poly.entity_id
_entity_poly.type
_entity_poly.pdbx_seq_one_letter_code
_entity_poly.pdbx_strand_id
1 'polypeptide(L)'
;MKAKDKRSTTSNTSIITNLKDQNLLTDQTIVAINSISLENLIAVKLELACNHVNNRLYGLDIWRNSVYIVKDALLKFAISTTNSKKNAARFLGLTYGEFKIACKKLDIDI
;
A
#
# COMPACT_ATOMS: atom_id res chain seq x y z
N MET A 1 40.00 4.72 -16.40
CA MET A 1 38.70 5.42 -16.52
C MET A 1 37.67 4.66 -15.70
N LYS A 2 37.22 5.23 -14.57
CA LYS A 2 36.20 4.62 -13.70
C LYS A 2 34.87 4.58 -14.46
N ALA A 3 34.27 3.39 -14.57
CA ALA A 3 32.92 3.23 -15.08
C ALA A 3 31.98 4.12 -14.26
N LYS A 4 31.22 4.99 -14.93
CA LYS A 4 30.14 5.76 -14.30
C LYS A 4 29.20 4.76 -13.64
N ASP A 5 29.14 4.77 -12.31
CA ASP A 5 28.03 4.19 -11.57
C ASP A 5 26.74 4.76 -12.15
N LYS A 6 26.01 3.95 -12.92
CA LYS A 6 24.58 4.15 -13.10
C LYS A 6 23.95 3.88 -11.74
N ARG A 7 24.05 4.85 -10.82
CA ARG A 7 23.14 4.90 -9.68
C ARG A 7 21.77 5.05 -10.29
N SER A 8 21.05 3.93 -10.39
CA SER A 8 19.64 3.94 -10.72
C SER A 8 18.99 4.90 -9.73
N THR A 9 18.48 6.03 -10.22
CA THR A 9 17.77 7.04 -9.41
C THR A 9 16.41 6.54 -8.92
N THR A 10 16.14 5.24 -9.08
CA THR A 10 15.02 4.53 -8.49
C THR A 10 15.38 4.18 -7.06
N SER A 11 15.00 5.04 -6.12
CA SER A 11 14.58 4.57 -4.81
C SER A 11 13.50 3.51 -5.05
N ASN A 12 13.90 2.24 -5.10
CA ASN A 12 12.99 1.11 -5.22
C ASN A 12 12.19 1.04 -3.92
N THR A 13 11.12 1.82 -3.85
CA THR A 13 10.16 1.87 -2.74
C THR A 13 9.21 0.66 -2.83
N SER A 14 9.76 -0.53 -3.03
CA SER A 14 8.98 -1.77 -3.05
C SER A 14 8.41 -1.99 -1.65
N ILE A 15 7.08 -1.98 -1.53
CA ILE A 15 6.37 -2.12 -0.25
C ILE A 15 6.83 -3.39 0.48
N ILE A 16 7.06 -4.47 -0.27
CA ILE A 16 7.54 -5.75 0.26
C ILE A 16 8.92 -5.59 0.92
N THR A 17 9.87 -4.91 0.27
CA THR A 17 11.22 -4.69 0.81
C THR A 17 11.15 -3.83 2.05
N ASN A 18 10.38 -2.73 2.03
CA ASN A 18 10.21 -1.86 3.19
C ASN A 18 9.61 -2.61 4.39
N LEU A 19 8.62 -3.48 4.17
CA LEU A 19 8.00 -4.26 5.23
C LEU A 19 8.86 -5.43 5.71
N LYS A 20 9.74 -5.98 4.87
CA LYS A 20 10.78 -6.93 5.29
C LYS A 20 11.83 -6.26 6.16
N ASP A 21 12.28 -5.06 5.79
CA ASP A 21 13.26 -4.29 6.55
C ASP A 21 12.73 -3.90 7.94
N GLN A 22 11.42 -3.69 8.05
CA GLN A 22 10.72 -3.47 9.33
C GLN A 22 10.49 -4.76 10.14
N ASN A 23 10.98 -5.92 9.67
CA ASN A 23 10.73 -7.26 10.23
C ASN A 23 9.24 -7.62 10.38
N LEU A 24 8.35 -6.99 9.61
CA LEU A 24 6.91 -7.27 9.62
C LEU A 24 6.53 -8.40 8.66
N LEU A 25 7.36 -8.67 7.66
CA LEU A 25 7.16 -9.75 6.68
C LEU A 25 8.33 -10.72 6.69
N THR A 26 8.01 -12.01 6.77
CA THR A 26 8.94 -13.12 6.51
C THR A 26 8.62 -13.72 5.13
N ASP A 27 9.58 -14.42 4.53
CA ASP A 27 9.37 -15.09 3.23
C ASP A 27 8.19 -16.08 3.26
N GLN A 28 7.99 -16.78 4.37
CA GLN A 28 6.82 -17.66 4.58
C GLN A 28 5.51 -16.89 4.54
N THR A 29 5.46 -15.71 5.16
CA THR A 29 4.27 -14.84 5.18
C THR A 29 3.92 -14.32 3.78
N ILE A 30 4.91 -14.02 2.94
CA ILE A 30 4.68 -13.56 1.57
C ILE A 30 4.06 -14.67 0.72
N VAL A 31 4.55 -15.90 0.85
CA VAL A 31 3.98 -17.05 0.16
C VAL A 31 2.53 -17.30 0.61
N ALA A 32 2.27 -17.19 1.92
CA ALA A 32 0.92 -17.31 2.46
C ALA A 32 -0.03 -16.19 1.99
N ILE A 33 0.44 -14.94 1.92
CA ILE A 33 -0.37 -13.82 1.41
C ILE A 33 -0.69 -14.02 -0.08
N ASN A 34 0.26 -14.51 -0.87
CA ASN A 34 0.08 -14.70 -2.31
C ASN A 34 -0.93 -15.79 -2.66
N SER A 35 -1.20 -16.74 -1.76
CA SER A 35 -2.19 -17.81 -1.98
C SER A 35 -3.60 -17.45 -1.52
N ILE A 36 -3.77 -16.38 -0.72
CA ILE A 36 -5.06 -15.94 -0.17
C ILE A 36 -5.64 -14.84 -1.05
N SER A 37 -6.97 -14.83 -1.24
CA SER A 37 -7.64 -13.74 -1.96
C SER A 37 -7.61 -12.43 -1.16
N LEU A 38 -7.72 -11.29 -1.84
CA LEU A 38 -7.67 -9.98 -1.20
C LEU A 38 -8.80 -9.79 -0.18
N GLU A 39 -9.99 -10.30 -0.49
CA GLU A 39 -11.17 -10.24 0.38
C GLU A 39 -10.93 -11.00 1.69
N ASN A 40 -10.38 -12.20 1.59
CA ASN A 40 -10.07 -13.03 2.75
C ASN A 40 -8.93 -12.42 3.58
N LEU A 41 -7.94 -11.81 2.94
CA LEU A 41 -6.85 -11.11 3.64
C LEU A 41 -7.38 -9.91 4.46
N ILE A 42 -8.31 -9.13 3.89
CA ILE A 42 -8.94 -8.01 4.60
C ILE A 42 -9.77 -8.53 5.78
N ALA A 43 -10.54 -9.61 5.58
CA ALA A 43 -11.35 -10.21 6.64
C ALA A 43 -10.48 -10.68 7.82
N VAL A 44 -9.41 -11.44 7.54
CA VAL A 44 -8.45 -11.90 8.56
C VAL A 44 -7.79 -10.72 9.29
N LYS A 45 -7.42 -9.66 8.55
CA LYS A 45 -6.80 -8.47 9.16
C LYS A 45 -7.76 -7.76 10.13
N LEU A 46 -9.03 -7.63 9.74
CA LEU A 46 -10.06 -7.06 10.60
C LEU A 46 -10.28 -7.93 11.83
N GLU A 47 -10.44 -9.24 11.67
CA GLU A 47 -10.62 -10.17 12.79
C GLU A 47 -9.47 -10.09 13.81
N LEU A 48 -8.22 -10.07 13.35
CA LEU A 48 -7.05 -9.89 14.22
C LEU A 48 -7.05 -8.55 14.97
N ALA A 49 -7.48 -7.47 14.32
CA ALA A 49 -7.59 -6.15 14.97
C ALA A 49 -8.73 -6.13 16.01
N CYS A 50 -9.82 -6.84 15.73
CA CYS A 50 -11.00 -6.96 16.58
C CYS A 50 -10.83 -7.96 17.74
N ASN A 51 -9.82 -8.84 17.67
CA ASN A 51 -9.56 -9.88 18.66
C ASN A 51 -9.36 -9.29 20.08
N HIS A 52 -8.70 -8.12 20.17
CA HIS A 52 -8.49 -7.43 21.45
C HIS A 52 -9.78 -6.84 22.07
N VAL A 53 -10.82 -6.64 21.27
CA VAL A 53 -12.10 -6.03 21.69
C VAL A 53 -13.26 -7.04 21.65
N ASN A 54 -12.93 -8.34 21.58
CA ASN A 54 -13.89 -9.44 21.56
C ASN A 54 -14.99 -9.27 20.49
N ASN A 55 -14.61 -8.75 19.32
CA ASN A 55 -15.49 -8.49 18.18
C ASN A 55 -16.67 -7.53 18.44
N ARG A 56 -16.63 -6.71 19.50
CA ARG A 56 -17.71 -5.77 19.87
C ARG A 56 -17.56 -4.38 19.24
N LEU A 57 -17.25 -4.31 17.94
CA LEU A 57 -17.07 -3.05 17.22
C LEU A 57 -18.37 -2.51 16.60
N TYR A 58 -19.46 -2.63 17.37
CA TYR A 58 -20.74 -2.07 16.97
C TYR A 58 -20.63 -0.55 16.95
N GLY A 59 -20.89 0.06 15.78
CA GLY A 59 -20.84 1.52 15.59
C GLY A 59 -19.64 2.04 14.80
N LEU A 60 -18.67 1.20 14.42
CA LEU A 60 -17.66 1.60 13.44
C LEU A 60 -18.21 1.50 12.02
N ASP A 61 -18.17 2.61 11.29
CA ASP A 61 -18.58 2.66 9.89
C ASP A 61 -17.46 2.13 8.97
N ILE A 62 -17.16 0.84 9.10
CA ILE A 62 -16.15 0.15 8.31
C ILE A 62 -16.54 0.18 6.83
N TRP A 63 -17.84 0.07 6.54
CA TRP A 63 -18.35 0.08 5.17
C TRP A 63 -18.03 1.38 4.45
N ARG A 64 -18.38 2.55 5.00
CA ARG A 64 -18.08 3.83 4.33
C ARG A 64 -16.58 4.14 4.31
N ASN A 65 -15.84 3.74 5.36
CA ASN A 65 -14.41 3.98 5.45
C ASN A 65 -13.58 3.06 4.54
N SER A 66 -14.11 1.90 4.14
CA SER A 66 -13.42 0.93 3.28
C SER A 66 -12.93 1.55 1.97
N VAL A 67 -13.71 2.47 1.39
CA VAL A 67 -13.36 3.17 0.14
C VAL A 67 -12.08 3.98 0.31
N TYR A 68 -11.87 4.61 1.46
CA TYR A 68 -10.64 5.37 1.73
C TYR A 68 -9.44 4.45 1.93
N ILE A 69 -9.63 3.33 2.64
CA ILE A 69 -8.58 2.33 2.87
C ILE A 69 -8.10 1.72 1.54
N VAL A 70 -9.03 1.36 0.66
CA VAL A 70 -8.70 0.80 -0.66
C VAL A 70 -7.99 1.85 -1.53
N LYS A 71 -8.44 3.10 -1.52
CA LYS A 71 -7.79 4.20 -2.26
C LYS A 71 -6.36 4.46 -1.78
N ASP A 72 -6.12 4.42 -0.47
CA ASP A 72 -4.77 4.53 0.10
C ASP A 72 -3.85 3.38 -0.36
N ALA A 73 -4.33 2.14 -0.29
CA ALA A 73 -3.59 0.98 -0.77
C ALA A 73 -3.25 1.07 -2.27
N LEU A 74 -4.21 1.50 -3.10
CA LEU A 74 -4.00 1.69 -4.54
C LEU A 74 -2.98 2.78 -4.85
N LEU A 75 -2.99 3.90 -4.11
CA LEU A 75 -2.00 4.97 -4.28
C LEU A 75 -0.60 4.50 -3.91
N LYS A 76 -0.45 3.81 -2.77
CA LYS A 76 0.84 3.23 -2.33
C LYS A 76 1.36 2.24 -3.36
N PHE A 77 0.50 1.38 -3.88
CA PHE A 77 0.86 0.43 -4.93
C PHE A 77 1.31 1.13 -6.22
N ALA A 78 0.55 2.12 -6.70
CA ALA A 78 0.89 2.87 -7.92
C ALA A 78 2.23 3.61 -7.79
N ILE A 79 2.53 4.18 -6.62
CA ILE A 79 3.82 4.83 -6.34
C ILE A 79 4.95 3.79 -6.28
N SER A 80 4.70 2.64 -5.66
CA SER A 80 5.69 1.57 -5.53
C SER A 80 6.06 0.93 -6.87
N THR A 81 5.08 0.76 -7.77
CA THR A 81 5.28 0.13 -9.07
C THR A 81 5.80 1.09 -10.14
N THR A 82 5.59 2.40 -10.01
CA THR A 82 5.95 3.36 -11.06
C THR A 82 7.11 4.27 -10.66
N ASN A 83 7.99 4.54 -11.61
CA ASN A 83 9.17 5.39 -11.39
C ASN A 83 8.87 6.90 -11.37
N SER A 84 7.62 7.32 -11.63
CA SER A 84 7.27 8.74 -11.71
C SER A 84 5.83 8.99 -11.28
N LYS A 85 5.63 10.07 -10.51
CA LYS A 85 4.32 10.52 -10.01
C LYS A 85 3.30 10.73 -11.13
N LYS A 86 3.74 11.15 -12.32
CA LYS A 86 2.88 11.28 -13.51
C LYS A 86 2.44 9.92 -14.05
N ASN A 87 3.34 8.94 -14.01
CA ASN A 87 3.03 7.57 -14.42
C ASN A 87 2.13 6.88 -13.39
N ALA A 88 2.32 7.12 -12.09
CA ALA A 88 1.43 6.66 -11.03
C ALA A 88 -0.01 7.18 -11.22
N ALA A 89 -0.15 8.49 -11.48
CA ALA A 89 -1.45 9.10 -11.76
C ALA A 89 -2.11 8.47 -12.99
N ARG A 90 -1.35 8.30 -14.09
CA ARG A 90 -1.85 7.66 -15.31
C ARG A 90 -2.21 6.18 -15.10
N PHE A 91 -1.45 5.46 -14.28
CA PHE A 91 -1.70 4.06 -13.94
C PHE A 91 -3.04 3.90 -13.21
N LEU A 92 -3.39 4.86 -12.35
CA LEU A 92 -4.69 4.91 -11.66
C LEU A 92 -5.80 5.56 -12.48
N GLY A 93 -5.51 6.06 -13.69
CA GLY A 93 -6.48 6.78 -14.53
C GLY A 93 -6.84 8.18 -14.02
N LEU A 94 -6.03 8.76 -13.13
CA LEU A 94 -6.25 10.08 -12.54
C LEU A 94 -5.44 11.15 -13.26
N THR A 95 -5.92 12.39 -13.22
CA THR A 95 -5.08 13.53 -13.58
C THR A 95 -4.02 13.77 -12.51
N TYR A 96 -2.92 14.43 -12.89
CA TYR A 96 -1.85 14.74 -11.93
C TYR A 96 -2.31 15.65 -10.77
N GLY A 97 -3.28 16.53 -11.03
CA GLY A 97 -3.88 17.39 -10.00
C GLY A 97 -4.67 16.59 -8.96
N GLU A 98 -5.54 15.69 -9.42
CA GLU A 98 -6.31 14.79 -8.54
C GLU A 98 -5.41 13.88 -7.74
N PHE A 99 -4.35 13.33 -8.36
CA PHE A 99 -3.37 12.50 -7.69
C PHE A 99 -2.68 13.25 -6.53
N LYS A 100 -2.27 14.51 -6.76
CA LYS A 100 -1.63 15.33 -5.72
C LYS A 100 -2.57 15.62 -4.55
N ILE A 101 -3.85 15.88 -4.82
CA ILE A 101 -4.87 16.08 -3.78
C ILE A 101 -5.10 14.79 -3.00
N ALA A 102 -5.18 13.65 -3.69
CA ALA A 102 -5.38 12.34 -3.07
C ALA A 102 -4.21 11.96 -2.15
N CYS A 103 -2.96 12.15 -2.58
CA CYS A 103 -1.78 11.93 -1.74
C CYS A 103 -1.77 12.86 -0.51
N LYS A 104 -2.11 14.15 -0.68
CA LYS A 104 -2.17 15.10 0.45
C LYS A 104 -3.26 14.74 1.45
N LYS A 105 -4.40 14.22 0.98
CA LYS A 105 -5.53 13.85 1.84
C LYS A 105 -5.26 12.60 2.67
N LEU A 106 -4.41 11.69 2.17
CA LEU A 106 -4.11 10.41 2.79
C LEU A 106 -2.73 10.38 3.48
N ASP A 107 -2.08 11.54 3.59
CA ASP A 107 -0.76 11.70 4.22
C ASP A 107 0.30 10.73 3.67
N ILE A 108 0.25 10.48 2.35
CA ILE A 108 1.24 9.64 1.67
C ILE A 108 2.39 10.57 1.30
N ASP A 109 3.51 10.48 2.02
CA ASP A 109 4.72 11.24 1.71
C ASP A 109 5.28 10.79 0.35
N ILE A 110 5.53 11.75 -0.54
CA ILE A 110 5.82 11.53 -1.97
C ILE A 110 7.20 12.01 -2.37
#